data_AF-A0A920V611-F1
#
_entry.id   AF-A0A920V611-F1
#
_cell.length_a   1.000
_cell.length_b   1.000
_cell.length_c   1.000
_cell.angle_alpha   90.00
_cell.angle_beta   90.00
_cell.angle_gamma   90.00
#
_symmetry.space_group_name_H-M   'P 1'
#
loop_
_entity.id
_entity.type
_entity.pdbx_description
1 polymer ?
#
loop_
_entity_poly.entity_id
_entity_poly.type
_entity_poly.pdbx_seq_one_letter_code
_entity_poly.pdbx_strand_id
1 'polypeptide(L)'
;MIARILAVFYARNLEFVRDRGTLSWNIMFPVVVLFGLNFVFSTGEQNQFKIGVLTDNPVVNEIDHPFMDIRYINKIQIVDQDAGLESGQKTQIRHAY
;
A
#
# COMPACT_ATOMS: atom_id res chain seq x y z
N MET A 1 -46.33 -17.60 5.36
CA MET A 1 -45.05 -17.81 6.07
C MET A 1 -44.11 -16.61 5.98
N ILE A 2 -43.96 -15.99 4.80
CA ILE A 2 -43.06 -14.84 4.60
C ILE A 2 -43.33 -13.66 5.56
N ALA A 3 -44.60 -13.37 5.87
CA ALA A 3 -44.97 -12.28 6.78
C ALA A 3 -44.43 -12.47 8.22
N ARG A 4 -44.35 -13.72 8.71
CA ARG A 4 -43.80 -14.01 10.05
C ARG A 4 -42.28 -13.80 10.07
N ILE A 5 -41.60 -14.18 8.99
CA ILE A 5 -40.15 -13.97 8.83
C ILE A 5 -39.86 -12.46 8.80
N LEU A 6 -40.62 -11.68 8.03
CA LEU A 6 -40.47 -10.23 7.95
C LEU A 6 -40.74 -9.53 9.29
N ALA A 7 -41.75 -9.98 10.04
CA ALA A 7 -42.04 -9.45 11.37
C ALA A 7 -40.88 -9.68 12.36
N VAL A 8 -40.29 -10.88 12.34
CA VAL A 8 -39.12 -11.21 13.18
C VAL A 8 -37.88 -10.43 12.74
N PHE A 9 -37.66 -10.30 11.43
CA PHE A 9 -36.56 -9.48 10.89
C PHE A 9 -36.70 -8.02 11.31
N TYR A 10 -37.89 -7.43 11.18
CA TYR A 10 -38.16 -6.06 11.58
C TYR A 10 -37.90 -5.84 13.08
N ALA A 11 -38.43 -6.73 13.93
CA ALA A 11 -38.23 -6.65 15.38
C ALA A 11 -36.74 -6.69 15.78
N ARG A 12 -35.94 -7.57 15.15
CA ARG A 12 -34.49 -7.62 15.40
C ARG A 12 -33.76 -6.36 14.96
N ASN A 13 -34.10 -5.79 13.81
CA ASN A 13 -33.46 -4.56 13.34
C ASN A 13 -33.78 -3.39 14.27
N LEU A 14 -35.00 -3.33 14.79
CA LEU A 14 -35.41 -2.27 15.72
C LEU A 14 -34.69 -2.39 17.07
N GLU A 15 -34.49 -3.62 17.57
CA GLU A 15 -33.67 -3.90 18.74
C GLU A 15 -32.21 -3.46 18.53
N PHE A 16 -31.64 -3.76 17.35
CA PHE A 16 -30.27 -3.37 16.99
C PHE A 16 -30.09 -1.86 16.89
N VAL A 17 -31.08 -1.14 16.32
CA VAL A 17 -31.04 0.33 16.26
C VAL A 17 -31.17 0.95 17.65
N ARG A 18 -31.95 0.32 18.54
CA ARG A 18 -32.07 0.73 19.95
C ARG A 18 -30.76 0.50 20.71
N ASP A 19 -30.02 -0.56 20.38
CA ASP A 19 -28.67 -0.79 20.88
C ASP A 19 -27.65 0.15 20.20
N ARG A 20 -27.61 1.38 20.69
CA ARG A 20 -26.73 2.43 20.17
C ARG A 20 -25.25 2.09 20.32
N GLY A 21 -24.86 1.26 21.31
CA GLY A 21 -23.47 0.89 21.52
C GLY A 21 -22.97 0.01 20.39
N THR A 22 -23.69 -1.08 20.13
CA THR A 22 -23.36 -2.02 19.04
C THR A 22 -23.52 -1.37 17.67
N LEU A 23 -24.56 -0.55 17.47
CA LEU A 23 -24.76 0.18 16.22
C LEU A 23 -23.61 1.16 15.94
N SER A 24 -23.23 1.96 16.94
CA SER A 24 -22.13 2.93 16.79
C SER A 24 -20.81 2.21 16.52
N TRP A 25 -20.55 1.09 17.21
CA TRP A 25 -19.31 0.34 17.01
C TRP A 25 -19.23 -0.27 15.61
N ASN A 26 -20.34 -0.78 15.06
CA ASN A 26 -20.36 -1.31 13.68
C ASN A 26 -20.09 -0.24 12.61
N ILE A 27 -20.46 1.03 12.86
CA ILE A 27 -20.21 2.14 11.93
C ILE A 27 -18.81 2.73 12.12
N MET A 28 -18.38 2.91 13.37
CA MET A 28 -17.08 3.50 13.70
C MET A 28 -15.92 2.58 13.34
N PHE A 29 -16.06 1.28 13.58
CA PHE A 29 -14.95 0.33 13.39
C PHE A 29 -14.37 0.34 11.97
N PRO A 30 -15.17 0.24 10.88
CA PRO A 30 -14.65 0.33 9.52
C PRO A 30 -13.89 1.63 9.25
N VAL A 31 -14.39 2.75 9.77
CA VAL A 31 -13.77 4.07 9.60
C VAL A 31 -12.43 4.13 10.31
N VAL A 32 -12.34 3.65 11.55
CA VAL A 32 -11.09 3.56 12.31
C VAL A 32 -10.07 2.69 11.59
N VAL A 33 -10.50 1.55 11.03
CA VAL A 33 -9.62 0.68 10.22
C VAL A 33 -9.09 1.42 8.99
N LEU A 34 -9.93 2.15 8.25
CA LEU A 34 -9.48 2.94 7.10
C LEU A 34 -8.43 3.98 7.49
N PHE A 35 -8.64 4.70 8.61
CA PHE A 35 -7.65 5.66 9.11
C PHE A 35 -6.36 4.98 9.57
N GLY A 36 -6.45 3.85 10.27
CA GLY A 36 -5.29 3.08 10.70
C GLY A 36 -4.46 2.55 9.53
N LEU A 37 -5.13 1.98 8.52
CA LEU A 37 -4.49 1.55 7.27
C LEU A 37 -3.85 2.73 6.57
N ASN A 38 -4.57 3.85 6.41
CA ASN A 38 -3.99 5.04 5.80
C ASN A 38 -2.75 5.51 6.56
N PHE A 39 -2.77 5.58 7.89
CA PHE A 39 -1.60 5.99 8.66
C PHE A 39 -0.40 5.04 8.49
N VAL A 40 -0.64 3.73 8.55
CA VAL A 40 0.40 2.69 8.37
C VAL A 40 0.96 2.70 6.95
N PHE A 41 0.11 2.84 5.94
CA PHE A 41 0.50 2.77 4.52
C PHE A 41 0.80 4.13 3.86
N SER A 42 0.52 5.25 4.53
CA SER A 42 0.88 6.60 4.06
C SER A 42 2.35 6.92 4.30
N THR A 43 3.02 6.18 5.18
CA THR A 43 4.44 6.39 5.49
C THR A 43 5.30 5.50 4.59
N GLY A 44 5.50 5.94 3.35
CA GLY A 44 6.42 5.28 2.44
C GLY A 44 6.03 5.58 1.01
N GLU A 45 6.92 6.24 0.27
CA GLU A 45 6.80 6.38 -1.17
C GLU A 45 6.42 5.01 -1.77
N GLN A 46 5.43 4.99 -2.65
CA GLN A 46 5.09 3.84 -3.49
C GLN A 46 6.19 3.58 -4.55
N ASN A 47 7.46 3.80 -4.18
CA ASN A 47 8.65 3.53 -4.97
C ASN A 47 8.94 2.03 -4.94
N GLN A 48 8.00 1.26 -5.50
CA GLN A 48 8.05 -0.19 -5.60
C GLN A 48 9.20 -0.67 -6.51
N PHE A 49 9.84 0.22 -7.28
CA PHE A 49 10.93 -0.14 -8.17
C PHE A 49 11.96 0.98 -8.32
N LYS A 50 13.22 0.71 -7.92
CA LYS A 50 14.39 1.56 -8.15
C LYS A 50 15.29 0.86 -9.16
N ILE A 51 15.52 1.49 -10.31
CA ILE A 51 16.43 0.96 -11.34
C ILE A 51 17.73 1.77 -11.27
N GLY A 52 18.84 1.10 -10.96
CA GLY A 52 20.17 1.65 -11.18
C GLY A 52 20.64 1.26 -12.58
N VAL A 53 20.97 2.24 -13.42
CA VAL A 53 21.58 1.97 -14.72
C VAL A 53 23.08 2.21 -14.61
N LEU A 54 23.85 1.15 -14.79
CA LEU A 54 25.31 1.21 -14.91
C LEU A 54 25.63 1.56 -16.36
N THR A 55 26.28 2.70 -16.57
CA THR A 55 26.77 3.11 -17.88
C THR A 55 28.25 3.48 -17.77
N ASP A 56 29.06 3.02 -18.73
CA ASP A 56 30.48 3.35 -18.81
C ASP A 56 30.72 4.76 -19.37
N ASN A 57 29.65 5.52 -19.63
CA ASN A 57 29.70 6.80 -20.30
C ASN A 57 29.00 7.88 -19.44
N PRO A 58 29.74 8.84 -18.85
CA PRO A 58 29.21 9.78 -17.85
C PRO A 58 28.25 10.85 -18.41
N VAL A 59 27.86 10.75 -19.69
CA VAL A 59 27.07 11.76 -20.42
C VAL A 59 25.79 11.19 -21.05
N VAL A 60 25.29 10.04 -20.59
CA VAL A 60 23.93 9.60 -20.97
C VAL A 60 22.93 10.14 -19.95
N ASN A 61 22.60 11.43 -20.08
CA ASN A 61 21.62 12.10 -19.23
C ASN A 61 20.16 11.68 -19.54
N GLU A 62 19.92 11.04 -20.68
CA GLU A 62 18.60 10.53 -21.06
C GLU A 62 18.74 9.11 -21.60
N ILE A 63 18.35 8.14 -20.77
CA ILE A 63 18.09 6.78 -21.22
C ILE A 63 16.64 6.79 -21.71
N ASP A 64 16.48 6.98 -23.02
CA ASP A 64 15.18 6.94 -23.69
C ASP A 64 14.80 5.49 -23.97
N HIS A 65 14.14 4.85 -23.00
CA HIS A 65 13.64 3.49 -23.14
C HIS A 65 12.17 3.45 -22.73
N PRO A 66 11.28 2.74 -23.45
CA PRO A 66 9.84 2.66 -23.16
C PRO A 66 9.49 2.19 -21.74
N PHE A 67 10.45 1.54 -21.08
CA PHE A 67 10.34 1.09 -19.69
C PHE A 67 10.41 2.26 -18.68
N MET A 68 10.95 3.42 -19.06
CA MET A 68 11.09 4.61 -18.22
C MET A 68 9.80 5.43 -18.09
N ASP A 69 8.78 5.15 -18.92
CA ASP A 69 7.47 5.83 -18.92
C ASP A 69 6.42 5.15 -18.03
N ILE A 70 6.77 4.04 -17.36
CA ILE A 70 5.81 3.39 -16.47
C ILE A 70 5.66 4.20 -15.17
N ARG A 71 4.39 4.40 -14.79
CA ARG A 71 3.91 5.38 -13.79
C ARG A 71 4.47 5.21 -12.36
N TYR A 72 5.26 4.17 -12.08
CA TYR A 72 5.70 3.77 -10.75
C TYR A 72 7.23 3.62 -10.61
N ILE A 73 8.03 4.07 -11.58
CA ILE A 73 9.50 4.02 -11.47
C ILE A 73 10.05 5.37 -11.00
N ASN A 74 10.93 5.32 -10.00
CA ASN A 74 11.72 6.47 -9.56
C ASN A 74 13.18 6.32 -10.02
N LYS A 75 13.74 7.37 -10.64
CA LYS A 75 15.10 7.37 -11.20
C LYS A 75 16.10 7.77 -10.10
N ILE A 76 17.05 6.90 -9.79
CA ILE A 76 18.21 7.26 -8.96
C ILE A 76 19.48 7.14 -9.82
N GLN A 77 20.20 8.25 -9.98
CA GLN A 77 21.53 8.22 -10.60
C GLN A 77 22.54 7.80 -9.53
N ILE A 78 23.12 6.61 -9.68
CA ILE A 78 24.22 6.15 -8.83
C ILE A 78 25.50 6.54 -9.55
N VAL A 79 26.15 7.60 -9.07
CA VAL A 79 27.34 8.20 -9.70
C VAL A 79 28.64 7.51 -9.25
N ASP A 80 28.59 6.51 -8.36
CA ASP A 80 29.79 5.88 -7.82
C ASP A 80 29.69 4.35 -7.75
N GLN A 81 30.64 3.67 -8.42
CA GLN A 81 30.62 2.24 -8.71
C GLN A 81 30.92 1.38 -7.47
N ASP A 82 31.62 1.92 -6.47
CA ASP A 82 31.93 1.19 -5.23
C ASP A 82 30.80 1.26 -4.17
N ALA A 83 29.89 2.23 -4.27
CA ALA A 83 28.75 2.39 -3.35
C ALA A 83 27.49 1.61 -3.79
N GLY A 84 27.36 1.30 -5.08
CA GLY A 84 26.21 0.56 -5.64
C GLY A 84 26.16 -0.91 -5.20
N LEU A 85 27.32 -1.53 -4.94
CA LEU A 85 27.42 -2.94 -4.56
C LEU A 85 27.03 -3.20 -3.09
N GLU A 86 27.21 -2.23 -2.20
CA GLU A 86 26.82 -2.37 -0.78
C GLU A 86 25.29 -2.34 -0.60
N SER A 87 24.59 -1.56 -1.45
CA SER A 87 23.13 -1.41 -1.40
C SER A 87 22.39 -2.62 -2.00
N GLY A 88 22.97 -3.25 -3.02
CA GLY A 88 22.44 -4.48 -3.62
C GLY A 88 22.60 -5.70 -2.71
N GLN A 89 23.73 -5.81 -2.01
CA GLN A 89 23.97 -6.94 -1.10
C GLN A 89 23.15 -6.86 0.20
N LYS A 90 22.90 -5.67 0.76
CA LYS A 90 22.09 -5.55 1.99
C LYS A 90 20.65 -6.02 1.84
N THR A 91 20.10 -6.03 0.62
CA THR A 91 18.72 -6.50 0.36
C THR A 91 18.63 -8.02 0.21
N GLN A 92 19.66 -8.68 -0.35
CA GLN A 92 19.62 -10.15 -0.53
C GLN A 92 19.87 -10.95 0.77
N ILE A 93 20.60 -10.41 1.74
CA ILE A 93 20.94 -11.18 2.96
C ILE A 93 19.78 -11.28 3.96
N ARG A 94 18.67 -10.55 3.76
CA ARG A 94 17.47 -10.64 4.65
C ARG A 94 16.41 -11.66 4.19
N HIS A 95 16.50 -12.19 2.97
CA HIS A 95 15.46 -13.04 2.37
C HIS A 95 15.92 -14.48 2.03
N ALA A 96 16.98 -14.98 2.67
CA ALA A 96 17.41 -16.38 2.54
C ALA A 96 17.36 -17.11 3.89
N TYR A 97 16.13 -17.39 4.35
CA TYR A 97 15.73 -18.70 4.88
C TYR A 97 14.51 -19.15 4.05
#